data_AF-A0A0E3WZW7-F1
#
_entry.id   AF-A0A0E3WZW7-F1
#
_cell.length_a   1.000
_cell.length_b   1.000
_cell.length_c   1.000
_cell.angle_alpha   90.00
_cell.angle_beta   90.00
_cell.angle_gamma   90.00
#
_symmetry.space_group_name_H-M   'P 1'
#
loop_
_entity.id
_entity.type
_entity.pdbx_description
1 polymer ?
#
loop_
_entity_poly.entity_id
_entity_poly.type
_entity_poly.pdbx_seq_one_letter_code
_entity_poly.pdbx_strand_id
1 'polypeptide(L)'
;MEDTIENQNYKNKSLKWLNSVIPFVVLFLSWEILARTILATHDLPTFFTIFQTLSLTLAYHLMITLVFSFLELLIILAIGLPLGKLMYKSQRLKSSIYPALWFLVFTIGAAIMVNVPILIILFGLSRLLIFLQSIIVPILVVTLISGNGHRLVAIKIGYLLCLFFQIMGEMLFGTTNAGIGHMLSWFYHLHDFPRLYSALMLLGLGGMFVEIFIGYIGNKLKIQ
;
A
#
# COMPACT_ATOMS: atom_id res chain seq x y z
N MET A 1 33.03 -36.32 -3.35
CA MET A 1 31.85 -36.30 -4.27
C MET A 1 30.71 -35.46 -3.70
N GLU A 2 30.64 -35.24 -2.39
CA GLU A 2 29.78 -34.21 -1.76
C GLU A 2 30.23 -32.77 -2.07
N ASP A 3 31.53 -32.48 -2.05
CA ASP A 3 32.06 -31.12 -2.33
C ASP A 3 31.69 -30.56 -3.71
N THR A 4 31.50 -31.42 -4.72
CA THR A 4 31.11 -31.00 -6.07
C THR A 4 29.62 -30.66 -6.18
N ILE A 5 28.76 -31.28 -5.36
CA ILE A 5 27.31 -31.04 -5.36
C ILE A 5 26.99 -29.76 -4.59
N GLU A 6 27.67 -29.54 -3.47
CA GLU A 6 27.49 -28.34 -2.64
C GLU A 6 27.93 -27.06 -3.38
N ASN A 7 29.05 -27.14 -4.12
CA ASN A 7 29.57 -26.04 -4.92
C ASN A 7 28.67 -25.70 -6.13
N GLN A 8 28.04 -26.70 -6.77
CA GLN A 8 27.06 -26.46 -7.83
C GLN A 8 25.77 -25.80 -7.30
N ASN A 9 25.28 -26.22 -6.13
CA ASN A 9 24.10 -25.61 -5.49
C ASN A 9 24.38 -24.17 -5.05
N TYR A 10 25.57 -23.89 -4.53
CA TYR A 10 25.97 -22.53 -4.16
C TYR A 10 26.07 -21.61 -5.38
N LYS A 11 26.66 -22.10 -6.48
CA LYS A 11 26.78 -21.36 -7.75
C LYS A 11 25.40 -21.05 -8.34
N ASN A 12 24.47 -22.00 -8.30
CA ASN A 12 23.09 -21.80 -8.75
C ASN A 12 22.31 -20.81 -7.85
N LYS A 13 22.50 -20.87 -6.53
CA LYS A 13 21.88 -19.94 -5.58
C LYS A 13 22.42 -18.51 -5.75
N SER A 14 23.73 -18.37 -5.97
CA SER A 14 24.39 -17.09 -6.26
C SER A 14 23.89 -16.48 -7.58
N LEU A 15 23.86 -17.26 -8.66
CA LEU A 15 23.31 -16.83 -9.97
C LEU A 15 21.84 -16.39 -9.88
N LYS A 16 21.02 -17.11 -9.11
CA LYS A 16 19.62 -16.78 -8.89
C LYS A 16 19.43 -15.48 -8.09
N TRP A 17 20.31 -15.22 -7.13
CA TRP A 17 20.32 -13.96 -6.38
C TRP A 17 20.76 -12.81 -7.28
N LEU A 18 21.82 -13.00 -8.07
CA LEU A 18 22.36 -12.00 -8.99
C LEU A 18 21.31 -11.59 -10.04
N ASN A 19 20.62 -12.55 -10.65
CA ASN A 19 19.51 -12.28 -11.57
C ASN A 19 18.32 -11.55 -10.93
N SER A 20 18.11 -11.72 -9.62
CA SER A 20 17.07 -10.98 -8.88
C SER A 20 17.49 -9.54 -8.57
N VAL A 21 18.79 -9.27 -8.41
CA VAL A 21 19.33 -7.96 -8.03
C VAL A 21 19.61 -7.06 -9.24
N ILE A 22 20.03 -7.65 -10.38
CA ILE A 22 20.34 -6.91 -11.62
C ILE A 22 19.25 -5.90 -12.03
N PRO A 23 17.95 -6.25 -12.07
CA PRO A 23 16.91 -5.31 -12.47
C PRO A 23 16.85 -4.05 -11.59
N PHE A 24 17.05 -4.21 -10.28
CA PHE A 24 17.09 -3.09 -9.34
C PHE A 24 18.32 -2.22 -9.56
N VAL A 25 19.50 -2.84 -9.74
CA VAL A 25 20.74 -2.11 -10.03
C VAL A 25 20.62 -1.33 -11.34
N VAL A 26 20.11 -1.94 -12.39
CA VAL A 26 19.87 -1.28 -13.70
C VAL A 26 18.87 -0.14 -13.55
N LEU A 27 17.79 -0.32 -12.78
CA LEU A 27 16.79 0.72 -12.53
C LEU A 27 17.37 1.90 -11.76
N PHE A 28 18.12 1.66 -10.68
CA PHE A 28 18.75 2.72 -9.89
C PHE A 28 19.86 3.44 -10.65
N LEU A 29 20.68 2.73 -11.43
CA LEU A 29 21.71 3.36 -12.27
C LEU A 29 21.07 4.18 -13.40
N SER A 30 20.00 3.68 -14.02
CA SER A 30 19.27 4.42 -15.05
C SER A 30 18.63 5.68 -14.47
N TRP A 31 18.06 5.60 -13.27
CA TRP A 31 17.56 6.76 -12.53
C TRP A 31 18.67 7.78 -12.24
N GLU A 32 19.80 7.31 -11.72
CA GLU A 32 20.95 8.16 -11.38
C GLU A 32 21.50 8.89 -12.61
N ILE A 33 21.64 8.18 -13.74
CA ILE A 33 22.05 8.76 -15.00
C ILE A 33 21.00 9.77 -15.47
N LEU A 34 19.71 9.41 -15.45
CA LEU A 34 18.63 10.29 -15.89
C LEU A 34 18.56 11.58 -15.08
N ALA A 35 18.65 11.47 -13.75
CA ALA A 35 18.66 12.60 -12.82
C ALA A 35 19.83 13.56 -13.09
N ARG A 36 21.00 13.02 -13.44
CA ARG A 36 22.21 13.82 -13.72
C ARG A 36 22.28 14.38 -15.14
N THR A 37 21.65 13.74 -16.12
CA THR A 37 21.86 14.04 -17.55
C THR A 37 20.72 14.82 -18.21
N ILE A 38 19.45 14.55 -17.87
CA ILE A 38 18.31 15.06 -18.66
C ILE A 38 17.51 16.14 -17.92
N LEU A 39 17.61 16.22 -16.58
CA LEU A 39 16.71 17.03 -15.75
C LEU A 39 17.42 18.06 -14.87
N ALA A 40 18.60 18.53 -15.27
CA ALA A 40 19.30 19.65 -14.60
C ALA A 40 18.43 20.93 -14.48
N THR A 41 17.33 21.01 -15.25
CA THR A 41 16.36 22.11 -15.22
C THR A 41 15.13 21.86 -14.34
N HIS A 42 14.83 20.63 -13.91
CA HIS A 42 13.67 20.30 -13.06
C HIS A 42 14.09 19.26 -12.00
N ASP A 43 14.65 19.74 -10.89
CA ASP A 43 14.75 19.20 -9.51
C ASP A 43 14.57 17.69 -9.23
N LEU A 44 14.96 16.79 -10.13
CA LEU A 44 14.90 15.34 -9.87
C LEU A 44 16.13 14.94 -9.05
N PRO A 45 15.99 14.52 -7.78
CA PRO A 45 17.12 14.23 -6.93
C PRO A 45 17.83 12.94 -7.38
N THR A 46 19.16 12.96 -7.28
CA THR A 46 19.97 11.75 -7.43
C THR A 46 19.59 10.71 -6.40
N PHE A 47 19.79 9.43 -6.71
CA PHE A 47 19.55 8.34 -5.76
C PHE A 47 20.40 8.50 -4.50
N PHE A 48 21.63 8.97 -4.65
CA PHE A 48 22.51 9.27 -3.51
C PHE A 48 21.91 10.33 -2.57
N THR A 49 21.38 11.42 -3.13
CA THR A 49 20.71 12.46 -2.32
C THR A 49 19.47 11.94 -1.63
N ILE A 50 18.66 11.09 -2.28
CA ILE A 50 17.49 10.45 -1.68
C ILE A 50 17.91 9.63 -0.45
N PHE A 51 18.98 8.83 -0.55
CA PHE A 51 19.45 8.03 0.57
C PHE A 51 19.93 8.88 1.74
N GLN A 52 20.62 10.00 1.48
CA GLN A 52 21.09 10.91 2.52
C GLN A 52 19.96 11.62 3.26
N THR A 53 18.81 11.82 2.63
CA THR A 53 17.65 12.49 3.23
C THR A 53 16.72 11.56 4.00
N LEU A 54 17.02 10.26 4.04
CA LEU A 54 16.36 9.33 4.97
C LEU A 54 16.62 9.76 6.41
N SER A 55 15.56 9.84 7.21
CA SER A 55 15.63 10.31 8.60
C SER A 55 14.75 9.48 9.51
N LEU A 56 15.09 9.48 10.81
CA LEU A 56 14.29 8.81 11.83
C LEU A 56 12.87 9.38 11.90
N THR A 57 12.70 10.68 11.66
CA THR A 57 11.40 11.33 11.56
C THR A 57 10.56 10.71 10.44
N LEU A 58 11.15 10.49 9.26
CA LEU A 58 10.43 9.88 8.15
C LEU A 58 9.99 8.44 8.47
N ALA A 59 10.87 7.68 9.12
CA ALA A 59 10.55 6.34 9.60
C ALA A 59 9.43 6.34 10.66
N TYR A 60 9.44 7.29 11.58
CA TYR A 60 8.38 7.47 12.58
C TYR A 60 7.02 7.73 11.92
N HIS A 61 6.97 8.63 10.94
CA HIS A 61 5.76 8.93 10.19
C HIS A 61 5.25 7.73 9.37
N LEU A 62 6.15 6.98 8.73
CA LEU A 62 5.79 5.74 8.06
C LEU A 62 5.21 4.72 9.03
N MET A 63 5.83 4.54 10.19
CA MET A 63 5.35 3.59 11.20
C MET A 63 3.94 3.93 11.69
N ILE A 64 3.63 5.23 11.88
CA ILE A 64 2.27 5.67 12.20
C ILE A 64 1.29 5.21 11.12
N THR A 65 1.55 5.55 9.85
CA THR A 65 0.67 5.17 8.73
C THR A 65 0.50 3.65 8.67
N LEU A 66 1.59 2.89 8.76
CA LEU A 66 1.54 1.42 8.75
C LEU A 66 0.68 0.86 9.88
N VAL A 67 0.86 1.34 11.12
CA VAL A 67 0.08 0.88 12.27
C VAL A 67 -1.42 1.15 12.08
N PHE A 68 -1.79 2.34 11.60
CA PHE A 68 -3.20 2.66 11.33
C PHE A 68 -3.76 1.80 10.19
N SER A 69 -3.03 1.63 9.08
CA SER A 69 -3.47 0.77 7.98
C SER A 69 -3.59 -0.70 8.39
N PHE A 70 -2.75 -1.19 9.30
CA PHE A 70 -2.90 -2.53 9.88
C PHE A 70 -4.13 -2.63 10.78
N LEU A 71 -4.42 -1.61 11.60
CA LEU A 71 -5.61 -1.57 12.44
C LEU A 71 -6.88 -1.58 11.58
N GLU A 72 -6.92 -0.78 10.52
CA GLU A 72 -7.99 -0.77 9.52
C GLU A 72 -8.15 -2.15 8.90
N LEU A 73 -7.05 -2.76 8.45
CA LEU A 73 -7.07 -4.11 7.90
C LEU A 73 -7.71 -5.10 8.88
N LEU A 74 -7.35 -5.08 10.17
CA LEU A 74 -7.94 -5.98 11.17
C LEU A 74 -9.47 -5.83 11.24
N ILE A 75 -9.98 -4.60 11.21
CA ILE A 75 -11.42 -4.31 11.20
C ILE A 75 -12.06 -4.85 9.92
N ILE A 76 -11.43 -4.59 8.77
CA ILE A 76 -11.90 -5.08 7.47
C ILE A 76 -11.92 -6.60 7.42
N LEU A 77 -10.91 -7.28 7.97
CA LEU A 77 -10.88 -8.74 8.00
C LEU A 77 -11.95 -9.32 8.94
N ALA A 78 -12.23 -8.65 10.06
CA ALA A 78 -13.27 -9.08 11.00
C ALA A 78 -14.68 -9.04 10.39
N ILE A 79 -14.94 -8.14 9.44
CA ILE A 79 -16.26 -7.96 8.81
C ILE A 79 -16.30 -8.58 7.41
N GLY A 80 -15.33 -8.23 6.58
CA GLY A 80 -15.30 -8.54 5.15
C GLY A 80 -15.05 -10.01 4.84
N LEU A 81 -14.19 -10.70 5.60
CA LEU A 81 -13.92 -12.13 5.38
C LEU A 81 -15.11 -13.03 5.75
N PRO A 82 -15.78 -12.87 6.92
CA PRO A 82 -16.98 -13.63 7.23
C PRO A 82 -18.09 -13.44 6.19
N LEU A 83 -18.36 -12.20 5.79
CA LEU A 83 -19.34 -11.90 4.74
C LEU A 83 -18.98 -12.58 3.41
N GLY A 84 -17.71 -12.49 2.99
CA GLY A 84 -17.24 -13.16 1.78
C GLY A 84 -17.39 -14.69 1.88
N LYS A 85 -17.06 -15.29 3.03
CA LYS A 85 -17.21 -16.73 3.26
C LYS A 85 -18.68 -17.18 3.21
N LEU A 86 -19.62 -16.36 3.71
CA LEU A 86 -21.05 -16.63 3.61
C LEU A 86 -21.52 -16.60 2.15
N MET A 87 -21.07 -15.62 1.37
CA MET A 87 -21.36 -15.52 -0.06
C MET A 87 -20.77 -16.70 -0.86
N TYR A 88 -19.56 -17.13 -0.52
CA TYR A 88 -18.94 -18.29 -1.16
C TYR A 88 -19.72 -19.58 -0.94
N LYS A 89 -20.33 -19.75 0.25
CA LYS A 89 -21.11 -20.96 0.58
C LYS A 89 -22.53 -20.98 0.00
N SER A 90 -23.15 -19.81 -0.21
CA SER A 90 -24.56 -19.71 -0.61
C SER A 90 -24.72 -19.02 -1.95
N GLN A 91 -25.07 -19.80 -2.98
CA GLN A 91 -25.30 -19.27 -4.33
C GLN A 91 -26.44 -18.26 -4.39
N ARG A 92 -27.50 -18.46 -3.58
CA ARG A 92 -28.62 -17.50 -3.47
C ARG A 92 -28.17 -16.17 -2.89
N LEU A 93 -27.34 -16.22 -1.84
CA LEU A 93 -26.80 -15.02 -1.21
C LEU A 93 -25.86 -14.28 -2.16
N LYS A 94 -24.98 -15.01 -2.86
CA LYS A 94 -24.09 -14.46 -3.88
C LYS A 94 -24.89 -13.75 -4.97
N SER A 95 -25.91 -14.40 -5.54
CA SER A 95 -26.70 -13.80 -6.62
C SER A 95 -27.43 -12.51 -6.21
N SER A 96 -27.86 -12.40 -4.95
CA SER A 96 -28.62 -11.23 -4.46
C SER A 96 -27.69 -10.08 -4.03
N ILE A 97 -26.64 -10.38 -3.27
CA ILE A 97 -25.77 -9.37 -2.65
C ILE A 97 -24.67 -8.89 -3.61
N TYR A 98 -24.19 -9.75 -4.51
CA TYR A 98 -23.04 -9.41 -5.37
C TYR A 98 -23.28 -8.19 -6.28
N PRO A 99 -24.44 -8.04 -6.96
CA PRO A 99 -24.72 -6.83 -7.73
C PRO A 99 -24.80 -5.58 -6.86
N ALA A 100 -25.42 -5.68 -5.68
CA ALA A 100 -25.54 -4.56 -4.74
C ALA A 100 -24.18 -4.10 -4.21
N LEU A 101 -23.28 -5.03 -3.87
CA LEU A 101 -21.92 -4.69 -3.44
C LEU A 101 -21.12 -4.01 -4.56
N TRP A 102 -21.22 -4.50 -5.80
CA TRP A 102 -20.57 -3.84 -6.95
C TRP A 102 -21.12 -2.43 -7.19
N PHE A 103 -22.43 -2.28 -7.11
CA PHE A 103 -23.08 -0.98 -7.21
C PHE A 103 -22.59 -0.02 -6.12
N LEU A 104 -22.46 -0.50 -4.87
CA LEU A 104 -21.93 0.31 -3.77
C LEU A 104 -20.47 0.69 -3.97
N VAL A 105 -19.61 -0.24 -4.40
CA VAL A 105 -18.20 0.07 -4.71
C VAL A 105 -18.10 1.14 -5.80
N PHE A 106 -18.89 1.00 -6.87
CA PHE A 106 -18.91 1.98 -7.96
C PHE A 106 -19.45 3.34 -7.51
N THR A 107 -20.55 3.34 -6.78
CA THR A 107 -21.21 4.56 -6.29
C THR A 107 -20.32 5.31 -5.31
N ILE A 108 -19.66 4.60 -4.37
CA ILE A 108 -18.74 5.20 -3.41
C ILE A 108 -17.49 5.69 -4.13
N GLY A 109 -16.93 4.92 -5.08
CA GLY A 109 -15.79 5.36 -5.89
C GLY A 109 -16.10 6.65 -6.66
N ALA A 110 -17.26 6.73 -7.32
CA ALA A 110 -17.72 7.92 -8.02
C ALA A 110 -18.01 9.08 -7.06
N ALA A 111 -18.64 8.80 -5.91
CA ALA A 111 -18.94 9.79 -4.89
C ALA A 111 -17.68 10.36 -4.23
N ILE A 112 -16.61 9.58 -4.06
CA ILE A 112 -15.33 10.10 -3.55
C ILE A 112 -14.73 11.09 -4.56
N MET A 113 -14.84 10.86 -5.86
CA MET A 113 -14.33 11.82 -6.85
C MET A 113 -15.13 13.13 -6.89
N VAL A 114 -16.43 13.10 -6.58
CA VAL A 114 -17.35 14.25 -6.76
C VAL A 114 -17.69 14.96 -5.44
N ASN A 115 -17.87 14.22 -4.34
CA ASN A 115 -18.49 14.69 -3.09
C ASN A 115 -17.52 14.83 -1.91
N VAL A 116 -16.21 14.60 -2.08
CA VAL A 116 -15.20 14.92 -1.05
C VAL A 116 -15.36 16.34 -0.50
N PRO A 117 -15.63 17.39 -1.32
CA PRO A 117 -15.88 18.73 -0.78
C PRO A 117 -17.11 18.80 0.13
N ILE A 118 -18.19 18.06 -0.20
CA ILE A 118 -19.46 18.09 0.52
C ILE A 118 -19.35 17.35 1.87
N LEU A 119 -18.67 16.20 1.89
CA LEU A 119 -18.41 15.45 3.13
C LEU A 119 -17.50 16.22 4.08
N ILE A 120 -16.50 16.94 3.54
CA ILE A 120 -15.65 17.86 4.30
C ILE A 120 -16.46 18.99 4.95
N ILE A 121 -17.45 19.54 4.24
CA ILE A 121 -18.33 20.60 4.76
C ILE A 121 -19.27 20.07 5.86
N LEU A 122 -19.80 18.86 5.72
CA LEU A 122 -20.80 18.28 6.64
C LEU A 122 -20.21 17.71 7.94
N PHE A 123 -19.05 17.05 7.86
CA PHE A 123 -18.45 16.34 9.00
C PHE A 123 -17.16 17.00 9.52
N GLY A 124 -16.70 18.07 8.85
CA GLY A 124 -15.39 18.66 9.07
C GLY A 124 -14.25 17.76 8.60
N LEU A 125 -13.06 18.34 8.49
CA LEU A 125 -11.80 17.60 8.28
C LEU A 125 -11.39 16.90 9.57
N SER A 126 -12.08 15.80 9.91
CA SER A 126 -11.77 15.00 11.10
C SER A 126 -11.02 13.72 10.73
N ARG A 127 -10.07 13.32 11.59
CA ARG A 127 -9.32 12.06 11.46
C ARG A 127 -10.24 10.82 11.43
N LEU A 128 -11.42 10.93 12.04
CA LEU A 128 -12.43 9.87 12.06
C LEU A 128 -13.08 9.67 10.68
N LEU A 129 -13.32 10.75 9.92
CA LEU A 129 -13.88 10.66 8.58
C LEU A 129 -12.93 9.92 7.63
N ILE A 130 -11.63 10.23 7.71
CA ILE A 130 -10.57 9.54 6.96
C ILE A 130 -10.58 8.04 7.30
N PHE A 131 -10.59 7.72 8.59
CA PHE A 131 -10.60 6.34 9.08
C PHE A 131 -11.85 5.56 8.66
N LEU A 132 -13.01 6.22 8.61
CA LEU A 132 -14.25 5.58 8.19
C LEU A 132 -14.23 5.31 6.68
N GLN A 133 -13.73 6.27 5.88
CA GLN A 133 -13.61 6.12 4.44
C GLN A 133 -12.59 5.04 4.05
N SER A 134 -11.46 4.97 4.76
CA SER A 134 -10.42 3.96 4.56
C SER A 134 -10.87 2.55 4.94
N ILE A 135 -12.00 2.39 5.63
CA ILE A 135 -12.57 1.09 5.98
C ILE A 135 -13.71 0.67 5.06
N ILE A 136 -14.63 1.57 4.72
CA ILE A 136 -15.86 1.21 4.00
C ILE A 136 -15.55 0.58 2.63
N VAL A 137 -14.75 1.24 1.79
CA VAL A 137 -14.44 0.74 0.44
C VAL A 137 -13.67 -0.58 0.52
N PRO A 138 -12.61 -0.71 1.34
CA PRO A 138 -11.90 -1.98 1.45
C PRO A 138 -12.75 -3.13 2.01
N ILE A 139 -13.69 -2.90 2.94
CA ILE A 139 -14.64 -3.94 3.37
C ILE A 139 -15.37 -4.53 2.16
N LEU A 140 -15.96 -3.67 1.34
CA LEU A 140 -16.75 -4.10 0.18
C LEU A 140 -15.89 -4.91 -0.80
N VAL A 141 -14.68 -4.42 -1.10
CA VAL A 141 -13.74 -5.09 -2.02
C VAL A 141 -13.27 -6.43 -1.45
N VAL A 142 -12.90 -6.49 -0.17
CA VAL A 142 -12.48 -7.74 0.49
C VAL A 142 -13.61 -8.75 0.50
N THR A 143 -14.85 -8.34 0.77
CA THR A 143 -16.02 -9.20 0.71
C THR A 143 -16.25 -9.77 -0.69
N LEU A 144 -16.17 -8.94 -1.73
CA LEU A 144 -16.35 -9.37 -3.13
C LEU A 144 -15.30 -10.40 -3.57
N ILE A 145 -14.03 -10.15 -3.28
CA ILE A 145 -12.91 -11.02 -3.68
C ILE A 145 -12.94 -12.33 -2.87
N SER A 146 -13.14 -12.24 -1.55
CA SER A 146 -13.28 -13.40 -0.67
C SER A 146 -14.52 -14.25 -1.03
N GLY A 147 -15.61 -13.61 -1.48
CA GLY A 147 -16.81 -14.27 -1.99
C GLY A 147 -16.61 -15.10 -3.26
N ASN A 148 -15.52 -14.87 -3.98
CA ASN A 148 -15.08 -15.69 -5.10
C ASN A 148 -14.09 -16.80 -4.70
N GLY A 149 -13.76 -16.92 -3.41
CA GLY A 149 -12.90 -17.98 -2.88
C GLY A 149 -11.41 -17.60 -2.77
N HIS A 150 -11.01 -16.40 -3.18
CA HIS A 150 -9.61 -15.95 -3.16
C HIS A 150 -9.28 -15.16 -1.89
N ARG A 151 -9.13 -15.82 -0.74
CA ARG A 151 -9.02 -15.12 0.55
C ARG A 151 -7.69 -14.42 0.74
N LEU A 152 -6.58 -15.06 0.36
CA LEU A 152 -5.25 -14.45 0.50
C LEU A 152 -5.13 -13.19 -0.38
N VAL A 153 -5.67 -13.26 -1.60
CA VAL A 153 -5.72 -12.13 -2.53
C VAL A 153 -6.59 -11.01 -1.96
N ALA A 154 -7.74 -11.35 -1.36
CA ALA A 154 -8.60 -10.37 -0.68
C ALA A 154 -7.86 -9.65 0.45
N ILE A 155 -7.10 -10.36 1.29
CA ILE A 155 -6.31 -9.75 2.37
C ILE A 155 -5.25 -8.80 1.81
N LYS A 156 -4.50 -9.22 0.79
CA LYS A 156 -3.45 -8.39 0.15
C LYS A 156 -4.03 -7.11 -0.46
N ILE A 157 -5.10 -7.23 -1.25
CA ILE A 157 -5.75 -6.08 -1.89
C ILE A 157 -6.40 -5.19 -0.84
N GLY A 158 -7.04 -5.78 0.19
CA GLY A 158 -7.60 -5.05 1.32
C GLY A 158 -6.55 -4.18 1.98
N TYR A 159 -5.38 -4.74 2.31
CA TYR A 159 -4.28 -3.99 2.92
C TYR A 159 -3.78 -2.84 2.02
N LEU A 160 -3.59 -3.10 0.73
CA LEU A 160 -3.17 -2.07 -0.22
C LEU A 160 -4.16 -0.91 -0.27
N LEU A 161 -5.47 -1.21 -0.25
CA LEU A 161 -6.49 -0.17 -0.22
C LEU A 161 -6.50 0.59 1.11
N CYS A 162 -6.34 -0.07 2.26
CA CYS A 162 -6.19 0.63 3.56
C CYS A 162 -5.02 1.60 3.50
N LEU A 163 -3.84 1.13 3.07
CA LEU A 163 -2.64 1.93 2.98
C LEU A 163 -2.84 3.13 2.05
N PHE A 164 -3.45 2.90 0.88
CA PHE A 164 -3.73 3.95 -0.09
C PHE A 164 -4.69 5.02 0.45
N PHE A 165 -5.84 4.61 1.00
CA PHE A 165 -6.82 5.54 1.56
C PHE A 165 -6.30 6.27 2.80
N GLN A 166 -5.51 5.61 3.64
CA GLN A 166 -4.86 6.23 4.79
C GLN A 166 -3.88 7.32 4.34
N ILE A 167 -3.03 7.05 3.35
CA ILE A 167 -2.10 8.06 2.81
C ILE A 167 -2.86 9.22 2.19
N MET A 168 -3.88 8.94 1.38
CA MET A 168 -4.73 9.99 0.79
C MET A 168 -5.36 10.87 1.86
N GLY A 169 -5.86 10.26 2.94
CA GLY A 169 -6.44 10.99 4.06
C GLY A 169 -5.41 11.85 4.79
N GLU A 170 -4.23 11.31 5.08
CA GLU A 170 -3.14 12.05 5.72
C GLU A 170 -2.61 13.23 4.89
N MET A 171 -2.74 13.16 3.55
CA MET A 171 -2.34 14.24 2.64
C MET A 171 -3.28 15.46 2.68
N LEU A 172 -4.52 15.29 3.18
CA LEU A 172 -5.49 16.38 3.27
C LEU A 172 -5.05 17.39 4.34
N PHE A 173 -4.76 18.62 3.90
CA PHE A 173 -4.33 19.71 4.78
C PHE A 173 -5.28 19.92 5.96
N GLY A 174 -4.72 20.03 7.17
CA GLY A 174 -5.47 20.30 8.40
C GLY A 174 -6.07 19.08 9.10
N THR A 175 -5.91 17.87 8.56
CA THR A 175 -6.49 16.64 9.16
C THR A 175 -5.58 15.97 10.18
N THR A 176 -4.26 15.98 9.94
CA THR A 176 -3.26 15.34 10.80
C THR A 176 -1.89 15.95 10.55
N ASN A 177 -1.11 16.14 11.61
CA ASN A 177 0.30 16.52 11.53
C ASN A 177 1.23 15.29 11.57
N ALA A 178 0.66 14.09 11.49
CA ALA A 178 1.34 12.81 11.63
C ALA A 178 1.00 11.87 10.47
N GLY A 179 1.91 10.95 10.16
CA GLY A 179 1.81 10.02 9.05
C GLY A 179 2.67 10.42 7.83
N ILE A 180 2.95 9.44 6.97
CA ILE A 180 3.77 9.61 5.77
C ILE A 180 3.05 10.44 4.70
N GLY A 181 1.71 10.39 4.64
CA GLY A 181 0.93 11.21 3.70
C GLY A 181 1.05 12.70 3.99
N HIS A 182 1.05 13.09 5.28
CA HIS A 182 1.31 14.47 5.69
C HIS A 182 2.70 14.93 5.23
N MET A 183 3.73 14.10 5.43
CA MET A 183 5.09 14.40 4.99
C MET A 183 5.21 14.53 3.47
N LEU A 184 4.55 13.66 2.71
CA LEU A 184 4.48 13.76 1.25
C LEU A 184 3.86 15.09 0.81
N SER A 185 2.71 15.47 1.38
CA SER A 185 2.02 16.73 1.09
C SER A 185 2.89 17.94 1.44
N TRP A 186 3.55 17.90 2.60
CA TRP A 186 4.43 18.96 3.09
C TRP A 186 5.67 19.14 2.22
N PHE A 187 6.40 18.07 1.90
CA PHE A 187 7.59 18.15 1.04
C PHE A 187 7.25 18.57 -0.38
N TYR A 188 6.10 18.13 -0.91
CA TYR A 188 5.63 18.60 -2.20
C TYR A 188 5.34 20.10 -2.19
N HIS A 189 4.65 20.60 -1.16
CA HIS A 189 4.32 22.02 -1.05
C HIS A 189 5.57 22.91 -0.84
N LEU A 190 6.57 22.42 -0.13
CA LEU A 190 7.85 23.11 0.06
C LEU A 190 8.83 22.95 -1.12
N HIS A 191 8.46 22.21 -2.16
CA HIS A 191 9.36 21.84 -3.26
C HIS A 191 10.66 21.13 -2.79
N ASP A 192 10.62 20.43 -1.65
CA ASP A 192 11.73 19.61 -1.12
C ASP A 192 11.69 18.21 -1.76
N PHE A 193 12.01 18.15 -3.06
CA PHE A 193 11.99 16.92 -3.83
C PHE A 193 12.88 15.81 -3.26
N PRO A 194 14.13 16.05 -2.78
CA PRO A 194 14.94 15.01 -2.14
C PRO A 194 14.19 14.26 -1.02
N ARG A 195 13.55 15.00 -0.11
CA ARG A 195 12.78 14.38 0.99
C ARG A 195 11.48 13.75 0.52
N LEU A 196 10.82 14.33 -0.49
CA LEU A 196 9.64 13.74 -1.13
C LEU A 196 9.94 12.34 -1.71
N TYR A 197 11.00 12.23 -2.51
CA TYR A 197 11.41 10.95 -3.10
C TYR A 197 11.91 9.95 -2.05
N SER A 198 12.52 10.43 -0.96
CA SER A 198 12.88 9.58 0.19
C SER A 198 11.66 9.00 0.87
N ALA A 199 10.61 9.79 1.05
CA ALA A 199 9.34 9.34 1.60
C ALA A 199 8.69 8.27 0.71
N LEU A 200 8.69 8.47 -0.61
CA LEU A 200 8.18 7.49 -1.58
C LEU A 200 8.99 6.19 -1.58
N MET A 201 10.33 6.29 -1.52
CA MET A 201 11.21 5.13 -1.44
C MET A 201 10.95 4.33 -0.15
N LEU A 202 10.86 5.02 0.99
CA LEU A 202 10.59 4.39 2.28
C LEU A 202 9.19 3.73 2.30
N LEU A 203 8.19 4.40 1.72
CA LEU A 203 6.84 3.84 1.55
C LEU A 203 6.85 2.57 0.70
N GLY A 204 7.58 2.57 -0.43
CA GLY A 204 7.72 1.39 -1.28
C GLY A 204 8.41 0.23 -0.57
N LEU A 205 9.49 0.49 0.17
CA LEU A 205 10.17 -0.52 0.99
C LEU A 205 9.26 -1.07 2.10
N GLY A 206 8.51 -0.20 2.78
CA GLY A 206 7.54 -0.57 3.80
C GLY A 206 6.41 -1.44 3.25
N GLY A 207 5.87 -1.07 2.08
CA GLY A 207 4.83 -1.84 1.38
C GLY A 207 5.31 -3.24 0.98
N MET A 208 6.52 -3.36 0.42
CA MET A 208 7.13 -4.65 0.09
C MET A 208 7.33 -5.53 1.33
N PHE A 209 7.82 -4.95 2.43
CA PHE A 209 7.98 -5.67 3.70
C PHE A 209 6.65 -6.25 4.18
N VAL A 210 5.57 -5.45 4.15
CA VAL A 210 4.25 -5.92 4.56
C VAL A 210 3.69 -6.98 3.61
N GLU A 211 3.90 -6.86 2.30
CA GLU A 211 3.46 -7.89 1.37
C GLU A 211 4.10 -9.25 1.66
N ILE A 212 5.41 -9.26 1.89
CA ILE A 212 6.17 -10.47 2.26
C ILE A 212 5.63 -11.03 3.58
N PHE A 213 5.39 -10.17 4.57
CA PHE A 213 4.86 -10.56 5.87
C PHE A 213 3.47 -11.19 5.78
N ILE A 214 2.54 -10.58 5.04
CA ILE A 214 1.20 -11.11 4.80
C ILE A 214 1.28 -12.44 4.05
N GLY A 215 2.13 -12.54 3.03
CA GLY A 215 2.35 -13.78 2.28
C GLY A 215 2.87 -14.91 3.16
N TYR A 216 3.82 -14.61 4.04
CA TYR A 216 4.36 -15.57 5.00
C TYR A 216 3.30 -16.08 5.99
N ILE A 217 2.50 -15.17 6.57
CA ILE A 217 1.40 -15.54 7.47
C ILE A 217 0.33 -16.36 6.73
N GLY A 218 -0.06 -15.93 5.53
CA GLY A 218 -1.04 -16.62 4.70
C GLY A 218 -0.64 -18.07 4.42
N ASN A 219 0.62 -18.30 4.07
CA ASN A 219 1.18 -19.63 3.85
C ASN A 219 1.19 -20.47 5.13
N LYS A 220 1.60 -19.89 6.27
CA LYS A 220 1.63 -20.59 7.55
C LYS A 220 0.23 -20.99 8.04
N LEU A 221 -0.77 -20.14 7.79
CA LEU A 221 -2.17 -20.37 8.14
C LEU A 221 -2.95 -21.18 7.10
N LYS A 222 -2.30 -21.59 5.99
CA LYS A 222 -2.93 -22.31 4.86
C LYS A 222 -4.18 -21.60 4.33
N ILE A 223 -4.14 -20.28 4.27
CA ILE A 223 -5.22 -19.47 3.70
C ILE A 223 -5.07 -19.54 2.17
N GLN A 224 -5.96 -20.31 1.53
CA GLN A 224 -6.17 -20.30 0.08
C GLN A 224 -7.12 -19.16 -0.30
#